data_AF-A0A0C3GLK4-F1
#
_entry.id   AF-A0A0C3GLK4-F1
#
_cell.length_a   1.000
_cell.length_b   1.000
_cell.length_c   1.000
_cell.angle_alpha   90.00
_cell.angle_beta   90.00
_cell.angle_gamma   90.00
#
_symmetry.space_group_name_H-M   'P 1'
#
loop_
_entity.id
_entity.type
_entity.pdbx_description
1 polymer ?
#
loop_
_entity_poly.entity_id
_entity_poly.type
_entity_poly.pdbx_seq_one_letter_code
_entity_poly.pdbx_strand_id
1 'polypeptide(L)'
;MEDEKRKLEKECCHMTNISYIVDGQEMAFDNYEKVEKIVHAALQNFHRDFKCQRCQEVKDDVDWNRDWFDLPDDVVLETVRLWRRFALQDPWDRHGNLKDYWRKVLEHEEMALLKIEERLDDAKYQNERWGKWLDLAIEGSSEKMRPPP
;
A
#
# COMPACT_ATOMS: atom_id res chain seq x y z
N MET A 1 24.47 3.72 14.33
CA MET A 1 23.40 3.29 15.25
C MET A 1 22.15 2.87 14.49
N GLU A 2 21.67 3.62 13.48
CA GLU A 2 20.51 3.22 12.64
C GLU A 2 20.70 1.91 11.86
N ASP A 3 21.86 1.68 11.25
CA ASP A 3 22.09 0.46 10.45
C ASP A 3 22.15 -0.83 11.29
N GLU A 4 22.65 -0.74 12.52
CA GLU A 4 22.78 -1.88 13.44
C GLU A 4 21.42 -2.28 14.02
N LYS A 5 20.57 -1.28 14.26
CA LYS A 5 19.17 -1.40 14.66
C LYS A 5 18.33 -2.06 13.56
N ARG A 6 18.45 -1.58 12.32
CA ARG A 6 17.84 -2.19 11.12
C ARG A 6 18.22 -3.65 10.94
N LYS A 7 19.48 -4.00 11.23
CA LYS A 7 19.97 -5.37 11.16
C LYS A 7 19.37 -6.27 12.26
N LEU A 8 19.34 -5.80 13.51
CA LEU A 8 18.73 -6.51 14.64
C LEU A 8 17.22 -6.74 14.46
N GLU A 9 16.50 -5.79 13.89
CA GLU A 9 15.05 -5.84 13.68
C GLU A 9 14.67 -6.85 12.58
N LYS A 10 15.44 -6.85 11.48
CA LYS A 10 15.26 -7.81 10.38
C LYS A 10 15.63 -9.24 10.81
N GLU A 11 16.67 -9.38 11.64
CA GLU A 11 17.16 -10.68 12.13
C GLU A 11 16.34 -11.27 13.31
N CYS A 12 15.79 -10.45 14.24
CA CYS A 12 14.98 -10.98 15.37
C CYS A 12 13.52 -11.21 14.97
N CYS A 13 12.95 -10.30 14.19
CA CYS A 13 11.52 -10.08 14.17
C CYS A 13 10.91 -10.19 12.74
N HIS A 14 11.73 -10.23 11.67
CA HIS A 14 11.31 -10.34 10.24
C HIS A 14 10.29 -9.28 9.78
N MET A 15 10.26 -8.12 10.43
CA MET A 15 9.28 -7.08 10.12
C MET A 15 9.87 -6.01 9.22
N THR A 16 9.00 -5.46 8.38
CA THR A 16 9.32 -4.42 7.41
C THR A 16 8.74 -3.10 7.86
N ASN A 17 9.52 -2.02 7.70
CA ASN A 17 9.05 -0.66 7.91
C ASN A 17 8.89 0.07 6.57
N ILE A 18 7.70 0.63 6.31
CA ILE A 18 7.39 1.36 5.06
C ILE A 18 8.36 2.52 4.84
N SER A 19 8.73 3.25 5.89
CA SER A 19 9.61 4.42 5.84
C SER A 19 11.03 4.08 5.36
N TYR A 20 11.42 2.80 5.37
CA TYR A 20 12.70 2.31 4.84
C TYR A 20 12.60 1.69 3.45
N ILE A 21 11.40 1.59 2.88
CA ILE A 21 11.19 1.07 1.53
C ILE A 21 11.42 2.19 0.52
N VAL A 22 12.56 2.11 -0.17
CA VAL A 22 12.88 3.00 -1.30
C VAL A 22 12.31 2.37 -2.57
N ASP A 23 11.29 2.98 -3.16
CA ASP A 23 10.68 2.47 -4.40
C ASP A 23 11.55 2.70 -5.66
N GLY A 24 12.62 3.47 -5.52
CA GLY A 24 13.58 3.84 -6.57
C GLY A 24 13.06 4.89 -7.55
N GLN A 25 11.87 5.46 -7.28
CA GLN A 25 11.20 6.42 -8.15
C GLN A 25 11.22 7.79 -7.48
N GLU A 26 12.29 8.56 -7.70
CA GLU A 26 12.58 9.86 -7.07
C GLU A 26 11.60 10.99 -7.41
N MET A 27 10.57 10.75 -8.23
CA MET A 27 9.60 11.79 -8.55
C MET A 27 8.69 12.05 -7.36
N ALA A 28 8.86 13.19 -6.71
CA ALA A 28 7.83 13.78 -5.86
C ALA A 28 6.54 13.87 -6.68
N PHE A 29 5.45 13.32 -6.17
CA PHE A 29 4.15 13.39 -6.81
C PHE A 29 3.13 13.92 -5.80
N ASP A 30 2.19 14.71 -6.30
CA ASP A 30 1.10 15.24 -5.49
C ASP A 30 0.32 14.07 -4.90
N ASN A 31 -0.08 14.17 -3.62
CA ASN A 31 -0.79 13.14 -2.84
C ASN A 31 0.07 12.02 -2.21
N TYR A 32 1.39 12.20 -2.04
CA TYR A 32 2.23 11.24 -1.29
C TYR A 32 1.63 10.85 0.07
N GLU A 33 1.20 11.82 0.88
CA GLU A 33 0.55 11.55 2.18
C GLU A 33 -0.74 10.72 2.07
N LYS A 34 -1.46 10.80 0.95
CA LYS A 34 -2.66 9.98 0.74
C LYS A 34 -2.26 8.56 0.38
N VAL A 35 -1.22 8.39 -0.45
CA VAL A 35 -0.68 7.06 -0.77
C VAL A 35 -0.18 6.38 0.48
N GLU A 36 0.56 7.07 1.33
CA GLU A 36 1.00 6.55 2.63
C GLU A 36 -0.19 6.07 3.44
N LYS A 37 -1.22 6.89 3.65
CA LYS A 37 -2.43 6.48 4.38
C LYS A 37 -3.13 5.26 3.77
N ILE A 38 -3.16 5.15 2.45
CA ILE A 38 -3.77 3.99 1.77
C ILE A 38 -2.91 2.74 1.96
N VAL A 39 -1.59 2.84 1.85
CA VAL A 39 -0.68 1.71 2.09
C VAL A 39 -0.82 1.23 3.53
N HIS A 40 -0.84 2.13 4.51
CA HIS A 40 -1.08 1.76 5.91
C HIS A 40 -2.44 1.06 6.09
N ALA A 41 -3.50 1.59 5.47
CA ALA A 41 -4.82 0.96 5.54
C ALA A 41 -4.84 -0.43 4.88
N ALA A 42 -4.16 -0.59 3.74
CA ALA A 42 -4.05 -1.87 3.03
C ALA A 42 -3.27 -2.91 3.84
N LEU A 43 -2.21 -2.47 4.54
CA LEU A 43 -1.34 -3.36 5.31
C LEU A 43 -1.76 -3.50 6.78
N GLN A 44 -2.84 -2.85 7.22
CA GLN A 44 -3.26 -2.78 8.62
C GLN A 44 -3.44 -4.16 9.27
N ASN A 45 -3.91 -5.16 8.53
CA ASN A 45 -4.09 -6.54 9.03
C ASN A 45 -2.76 -7.26 9.31
N PHE A 46 -1.65 -6.74 8.78
CA PHE A 46 -0.30 -7.26 8.94
C PHE A 46 0.53 -6.45 9.94
N HIS A 47 -0.07 -5.40 10.52
CA HIS A 47 0.56 -4.62 11.57
C HIS A 47 0.77 -5.52 12.79
N ARG A 48 2.01 -5.60 13.29
CA ARG A 48 2.35 -6.50 14.38
C ARG A 48 3.24 -5.81 15.39
N ASP A 49 2.87 -5.96 16.66
CA ASP A 49 3.72 -5.54 17.76
C ASP A 49 4.94 -6.47 17.85
N PHE A 50 6.11 -5.88 18.07
CA PHE A 50 7.33 -6.61 18.37
C PHE A 50 7.16 -7.44 19.66
N LYS A 51 7.18 -8.78 19.53
CA LYS A 51 7.06 -9.72 20.66
C LYS A 51 8.39 -10.21 21.23
N CYS A 52 9.52 -9.98 20.55
CA CYS A 52 10.82 -10.48 21.03
C CYS A 52 11.36 -9.57 22.15
N GLN A 53 11.82 -10.16 23.26
CA GLN A 53 12.32 -9.45 24.45
C GLN A 53 13.45 -8.45 24.10
N ARG A 54 14.31 -8.84 23.16
CA ARG A 54 15.37 -7.97 22.61
C ARG A 54 14.83 -6.78 21.81
N CYS A 55 13.77 -6.98 21.03
CA CYS A 55 13.05 -5.92 20.31
C CYS A 55 12.30 -5.00 21.33
N GLN A 56 11.95 -5.49 22.52
CA GLN A 56 11.33 -4.69 23.61
C GLN A 56 12.33 -3.88 24.44
N GLU A 57 13.59 -4.28 24.53
CA GLU A 57 14.63 -3.54 25.28
C GLU A 57 15.06 -2.26 24.55
N VAL A 58 14.88 -2.21 23.23
CA VAL A 58 15.19 -1.01 22.40
C VAL A 58 14.00 -0.03 22.36
N LYS A 59 12.90 -0.30 23.11
CA LYS A 59 11.62 0.41 22.95
C LYS A 59 11.67 1.91 23.19
N ASP A 60 12.61 2.39 23.98
CA ASP A 60 12.61 3.80 24.36
C ASP A 60 13.23 4.70 23.27
N ASP A 61 13.91 4.14 22.26
CA ASP A 61 14.68 4.87 21.23
C ASP A 61 14.09 4.75 19.80
N VAL A 62 12.84 4.31 19.63
CA VAL A 62 12.23 4.12 18.30
C VAL A 62 10.81 4.67 18.29
N ASP A 63 10.42 5.33 17.21
CA ASP A 63 9.02 5.66 16.97
C ASP A 63 8.30 4.39 16.48
N TRP A 64 7.63 3.71 17.42
CA TRP A 64 7.08 2.36 17.21
C TRP A 64 5.68 2.33 16.61
N ASN A 65 5.02 3.48 16.45
CA ASN A 65 3.57 3.45 16.53
C ASN A 65 2.81 3.15 15.24
N ARG A 66 3.39 3.14 14.03
CA ARG A 66 2.55 3.03 12.80
C ARG A 66 3.10 2.27 11.60
N ASP A 67 4.41 2.00 11.51
CA ASP A 67 4.99 1.68 10.20
C ASP A 67 5.47 0.24 10.04
N TRP A 68 5.25 -0.63 11.04
CA TRP A 68 5.84 -1.98 11.07
C TRP A 68 4.84 -3.07 10.67
N PHE A 69 5.23 -3.89 9.70
CA PHE A 69 4.40 -4.95 9.13
C PHE A 69 5.13 -6.29 9.07
N ASP A 70 4.44 -7.37 9.42
CA ASP A 70 4.93 -8.75 9.32
C ASP A 70 4.78 -9.28 7.88
N LEU A 71 5.47 -8.62 6.97
CA LEU A 71 5.50 -8.90 5.54
C LEU A 71 6.92 -8.74 5.02
N PRO A 72 7.33 -9.50 3.98
CA PRO A 72 8.62 -9.28 3.38
C PRO A 72 8.66 -7.97 2.57
N ASP A 73 9.86 -7.38 2.47
CA ASP A 73 10.10 -6.05 1.85
C ASP A 73 9.50 -5.94 0.44
N ASP A 74 9.54 -7.02 -0.34
CA ASP A 74 9.04 -7.08 -1.72
C ASP A 74 7.52 -6.89 -1.79
N VAL A 75 6.77 -7.51 -0.89
CA VAL A 75 5.31 -7.38 -0.81
C VAL A 75 4.91 -5.96 -0.41
N VAL A 76 5.59 -5.39 0.58
CA VAL A 76 5.35 -3.99 1.01
C VAL A 76 5.66 -3.02 -0.14
N LEU A 77 6.77 -3.25 -0.85
CA LEU A 77 7.16 -2.46 -2.02
C LEU A 77 6.15 -2.57 -3.16
N GLU A 78 5.61 -3.76 -3.42
CA GLU A 78 4.52 -3.96 -4.40
C GLU A 78 3.26 -3.17 -4.01
N THR A 79 2.88 -3.18 -2.73
CA THR A 79 1.74 -2.40 -2.23
C THR A 79 1.95 -0.91 -2.41
N VAL A 80 3.15 -0.39 -2.07
CA VAL A 80 3.51 1.03 -2.29
C VAL A 80 3.43 1.38 -3.77
N ARG A 81 4.04 0.57 -4.65
CA ARG A 81 4.03 0.79 -6.10
C ARG A 81 2.63 0.79 -6.68
N LEU A 82 1.76 -0.10 -6.21
CA LEU A 82 0.37 -0.18 -6.64
C LEU A 82 -0.40 1.10 -6.34
N TRP A 83 -0.36 1.57 -5.09
CA TRP A 83 -1.09 2.76 -4.70
C TRP A 83 -0.48 4.05 -5.25
N ARG A 84 0.84 4.07 -5.50
CA ARG A 84 1.48 5.12 -6.29
C ARG A 84 0.96 5.17 -7.72
N ARG A 85 0.87 4.02 -8.42
CA ARG A 85 0.29 3.95 -9.78
C ARG A 85 -1.13 4.51 -9.82
N PHE A 86 -1.94 4.20 -8.81
CA PHE A 86 -3.28 4.74 -8.66
C PHE A 86 -3.28 6.26 -8.46
N ALA A 87 -2.45 6.79 -7.57
CA ALA A 87 -2.34 8.23 -7.33
C ALA A 87 -1.91 9.03 -8.56
N LEU A 88 -1.03 8.45 -9.40
CA LEU A 88 -0.61 9.05 -10.66
C LEU A 88 -1.73 9.18 -11.70
N GLN A 89 -2.87 8.52 -11.52
CA GLN A 89 -4.06 8.71 -12.35
C GLN A 89 -4.91 9.93 -11.93
N ASP A 90 -4.40 10.73 -10.99
CA ASP A 90 -5.10 11.88 -10.40
C ASP A 90 -6.54 11.53 -9.97
N PRO A 91 -6.72 10.56 -9.04
CA PRO A 91 -8.04 10.02 -8.76
C PRO A 91 -8.89 10.92 -7.86
N TRP A 92 -8.31 11.99 -7.29
CA TRP A 92 -8.97 12.88 -6.35
C TRP A 92 -9.33 14.23 -6.98
N ASP A 93 -10.45 14.80 -6.56
CA ASP A 93 -10.78 16.19 -6.84
C ASP A 93 -10.00 17.17 -5.94
N ARG A 94 -10.18 18.47 -6.19
CA ARG A 94 -9.59 19.56 -5.38
C ARG A 94 -9.98 19.56 -3.89
N HIS A 95 -11.02 18.82 -3.52
CA HIS A 95 -11.49 18.65 -2.15
C HIS A 95 -10.97 17.36 -1.51
N GLY A 96 -10.17 16.57 -2.24
CA GLY A 96 -9.63 15.31 -1.79
C GLY A 96 -10.60 14.13 -1.90
N ASN A 97 -11.77 14.29 -2.51
CA ASN A 97 -12.71 13.20 -2.73
C ASN A 97 -12.34 12.43 -3.99
N LEU A 98 -12.68 11.13 -4.06
CA LEU A 98 -12.56 10.38 -5.31
C LEU A 98 -13.46 10.99 -6.39
N LYS A 99 -12.88 11.20 -7.58
CA LYS A 99 -13.62 11.59 -8.79
C LYS A 99 -14.64 10.51 -9.14
N ASP A 100 -15.73 10.92 -9.78
CA ASP A 100 -16.87 10.04 -10.07
C ASP A 100 -16.51 8.78 -10.86
N TYR A 101 -15.53 8.87 -11.76
CA TYR A 101 -15.02 7.72 -12.49
C TYR A 101 -14.52 6.64 -11.53
N TRP A 102 -13.57 7.00 -10.66
CA TRP A 102 -12.95 6.09 -9.69
C TRP A 102 -13.95 5.58 -8.66
N ARG A 103 -14.90 6.42 -8.23
CA ARG A 103 -16.01 6.01 -7.36
C ARG A 103 -16.84 4.89 -8.00
N LYS A 104 -17.29 5.09 -9.24
CA LYS A 104 -18.10 4.10 -9.98
C LYS A 104 -17.34 2.80 -10.22
N VAL A 105 -16.03 2.90 -10.48
CA VAL A 105 -15.16 1.73 -10.70
C VAL A 105 -14.95 0.93 -9.41
N LEU A 106 -14.90 1.57 -8.24
CA LEU A 106 -14.89 0.87 -6.94
C LEU A 106 -16.22 0.18 -6.63
N GLU A 107 -17.34 0.75 -7.08
CA GLU A 107 -18.70 0.27 -6.83
C GLU A 107 -19.15 -0.86 -7.79
N HIS A 108 -18.38 -1.14 -8.85
CA HIS A 108 -18.76 -2.09 -9.90
C HIS A 108 -18.79 -3.56 -9.43
N GLU A 109 -19.79 -4.34 -9.88
CA GLU A 109 -20.12 -5.71 -9.38
C GLU A 109 -19.00 -6.75 -9.49
N GLU A 110 -18.09 -6.64 -10.46
CA GLU A 110 -16.91 -7.51 -10.55
C GLU A 110 -16.05 -7.46 -9.27
N MET A 111 -16.11 -6.34 -8.54
CA MET A 111 -15.45 -6.16 -7.25
C MET A 111 -16.17 -6.86 -6.09
N ALA A 112 -17.48 -7.07 -6.19
CA ALA A 112 -18.26 -7.79 -5.18
C ALA A 112 -17.98 -9.30 -5.21
N LEU A 113 -17.69 -9.86 -6.39
CA LEU A 113 -17.36 -11.28 -6.56
C LEU A 113 -15.98 -11.65 -6.00
N LEU A 114 -15.02 -10.72 -6.05
CA LEU A 114 -13.68 -10.89 -5.45
C LEU A 114 -13.67 -10.83 -3.91
N LYS A 115 -14.80 -10.54 -3.24
CA LYS A 115 -14.91 -10.50 -1.77
C LYS A 115 -15.10 -11.87 -1.10
N ILE A 116 -15.42 -12.91 -1.86
CA ILE A 116 -16.00 -14.16 -1.31
C ILE A 116 -14.92 -15.15 -0.81
N GLU A 117 -13.68 -15.05 -1.29
CA GLU A 117 -12.58 -15.96 -0.92
C GLU A 117 -11.37 -15.24 -0.30
N GLU A 118 -11.54 -13.99 0.13
CA GLU A 118 -10.42 -13.15 0.54
C GLU A 118 -9.83 -13.60 1.88
N ARG A 119 -8.68 -14.25 1.79
CA ARG A 119 -7.75 -14.38 2.89
C ARG A 119 -7.16 -13.00 3.18
N LEU A 120 -7.76 -12.30 4.13
CA LEU A 120 -7.29 -10.98 4.60
C LEU A 120 -5.85 -11.03 5.15
N ASP A 121 -5.29 -12.23 5.34
CA ASP A 121 -3.92 -12.54 5.74
C ASP A 121 -2.96 -12.85 4.56
N ASP A 122 -3.36 -12.62 3.31
CA ASP A 122 -2.48 -12.75 2.14
C ASP A 122 -2.32 -11.41 1.40
N ALA A 123 -1.30 -10.64 1.79
CA ALA A 123 -0.99 -9.35 1.21
C ALA A 123 -0.62 -9.44 -0.29
N LYS A 124 -0.07 -10.58 -0.73
CA LYS A 124 0.27 -10.78 -2.14
C LYS A 124 -1.00 -10.93 -2.97
N TYR A 125 -1.95 -11.74 -2.49
CA TYR A 125 -3.27 -11.84 -3.14
C TYR A 125 -3.99 -10.49 -3.20
N GLN A 126 -3.92 -9.69 -2.12
CA GLN A 126 -4.48 -8.33 -2.11
C GLN A 126 -3.83 -7.44 -3.17
N ASN A 127 -2.50 -7.46 -3.28
CA ASN A 127 -1.77 -6.71 -4.32
C ASN A 127 -2.16 -7.16 -5.73
N GLU A 128 -2.26 -8.46 -5.98
CA GLU A 128 -2.68 -9.00 -7.29
C GLU A 128 -4.12 -8.57 -7.65
N ARG A 129 -5.04 -8.64 -6.69
CA ARG A 129 -6.44 -8.23 -6.86
C ARG A 129 -6.54 -6.75 -7.20
N TRP A 130 -5.97 -5.90 -6.35
CA TRP A 130 -6.02 -4.45 -6.54
C TRP A 130 -5.20 -4.01 -7.76
N GLY A 131 -4.17 -4.75 -8.14
CA GLY A 131 -3.44 -4.60 -9.40
C GLY A 131 -4.33 -4.82 -10.61
N LYS A 132 -5.02 -5.96 -10.68
CA LYS A 132 -5.99 -6.25 -11.76
C LYS A 132 -7.10 -5.21 -11.84
N TRP A 133 -7.63 -4.80 -10.68
CA TRP A 133 -8.62 -3.72 -10.60
C TRP A 133 -8.09 -2.42 -11.22
N LEU A 134 -6.88 -2.01 -10.85
CA LEU A 134 -6.28 -0.78 -11.35
C LEU A 134 -6.02 -0.85 -12.86
N ASP A 135 -5.55 -2.00 -13.35
CA ASP A 135 -5.30 -2.21 -14.79
C ASP A 135 -6.60 -2.05 -15.60
N LEU A 136 -7.67 -2.75 -15.20
CA LEU A 136 -8.99 -2.65 -15.84
C LEU A 136 -9.57 -1.23 -15.76
N ALA A 137 -9.37 -0.53 -14.65
CA ALA A 137 -9.78 0.85 -14.47
C ALA A 137 -9.00 1.80 -15.40
N ILE A 138 -7.69 1.64 -15.51
CA ILE A 138 -6.89 2.49 -16.40
C ILE A 138 -7.32 2.26 -17.86
N GLU A 139 -7.47 1.01 -18.28
CA GLU A 139 -7.94 0.65 -19.63
C GLU A 139 -9.33 1.26 -19.92
N GLY A 140 -10.29 1.07 -19.02
CA GLY A 140 -11.64 1.62 -19.16
C GLY A 140 -11.71 3.15 -19.09
N SER A 141 -10.73 3.81 -18.46
CA SER A 141 -10.62 5.27 -18.46
C SER A 141 -10.13 5.80 -19.82
N SER A 142 -9.21 5.07 -20.45
CA SER A 142 -8.65 5.43 -21.75
C SER A 142 -9.70 5.34 -22.87
N GLU A 143 -10.58 4.34 -22.82
CA GLU A 143 -11.67 4.13 -23.79
C GLU A 143 -12.72 5.26 -23.73
N LYS A 144 -13.05 5.77 -22.53
CA LYS A 144 -14.04 6.85 -22.34
C LYS A 144 -13.53 8.24 -22.73
N MET A 145 -12.22 8.44 -22.84
CA MET A 145 -11.60 9.68 -23.29
C MET A 145 -11.31 9.69 -24.80
N ARG A 146 -11.57 8.58 -25.51
CA ARG A 146 -11.40 8.52 -26.96
C ARG A 146 -12.51 9.36 -27.62
N PRO A 147 -12.18 10.37 -28.46
CA PRO A 147 -13.20 11.11 -29.19
C PRO A 147 -13.96 10.16 -30.12
N PRO A 148 -15.27 10.39 -30.34
CA PRO A 148 -16.05 9.56 -31.25
C PRO A 148 -15.46 9.62 -32.68
N PRO A 149 -15.61 8.54 -33.47
CA PRO A 149 -15.09 8.46 -34.84
C PRO A 149 -15.70 9.51 -35.77
#